data_AF-A0A444VM66-F1
#
_entry.id   AF-A0A444VM66-F1
#
_cell.length_a   1.000
_cell.length_b   1.000
_cell.length_c   1.000
_cell.angle_alpha   90.00
_cell.angle_beta   90.00
_cell.angle_gamma   90.00
#
_symmetry.space_group_name_H-M   'P 1'
#
loop_
_entity.id
_entity.type
_entity.pdbx_description
1 polymer ?
#
loop_
_entity_poly.entity_id
_entity_poly.type
_entity_poly.pdbx_seq_one_letter_code
_entity_poly.pdbx_strand_id
1 'polypeptide(L)'
;MNKEFEVLQNLTEAQKQEFENDIQQLYAYCYNQTKGELQKLIDVTTNLRLEGEVFLKVTFEFDPNFGVNGKGRITQLSKYPNKLAYEAAVAAEKNLN
;
A
#
# COMPACT_ATOMS: atom_id res chain seq x y z
N MET A 1 2.64 4.19 -19.59
CA MET A 1 2.31 4.22 -18.16
C MET A 1 1.12 3.31 -17.96
N ASN A 2 1.13 2.39 -16.99
CA ASN A 2 -0.03 1.51 -16.77
C ASN A 2 -1.18 2.36 -16.20
N LYS A 3 -2.37 2.23 -16.79
CA LYS A 3 -3.59 2.96 -16.38
C LYS A 3 -3.88 2.88 -14.88
N GLU A 4 -3.47 1.78 -14.26
CA GLU A 4 -3.59 1.49 -12.84
C GLU A 4 -2.92 2.55 -11.94
N PHE A 5 -1.85 3.21 -12.40
CA PHE A 5 -1.15 4.26 -11.65
C PHE A 5 -1.72 5.66 -11.86
N GLU A 6 -2.66 5.86 -12.79
CA GLU A 6 -3.30 7.17 -13.01
C GLU A 6 -4.07 7.63 -11.77
N VAL A 7 -4.54 6.70 -10.92
CA VAL A 7 -5.21 7.05 -9.66
C VAL A 7 -4.29 7.86 -8.74
N LEU A 8 -2.99 7.57 -8.71
CA LEU A 8 -2.03 8.29 -7.87
C LEU A 8 -1.80 9.72 -8.36
N GLN A 9 -1.90 9.94 -9.68
CA GLN A 9 -1.77 11.27 -10.26
C GLN A 9 -2.97 12.17 -9.96
N ASN A 10 -4.14 11.56 -9.75
CA ASN A 10 -5.40 12.25 -9.47
C ASN A 10 -5.67 12.42 -7.97
N LEU A 11 -4.77 12.00 -7.09
CA LEU A 11 -4.89 12.26 -5.66
C LEU A 11 -4.72 13.75 -5.36
N THR A 12 -5.47 14.24 -4.37
CA THR A 12 -5.21 15.57 -3.79
C THR A 12 -3.87 15.55 -3.05
N GLU A 13 -3.30 16.73 -2.79
CA GLU A 13 -2.04 16.83 -2.03
C GLU A 13 -2.15 16.19 -0.63
N ALA A 14 -3.29 16.34 0.04
CA ALA A 14 -3.56 15.68 1.33
C ALA A 14 -3.55 14.15 1.19
N GLN A 15 -4.23 13.61 0.17
CA GLN A 15 -4.27 12.17 -0.09
C GLN A 15 -2.90 11.61 -0.49
N LYS A 16 -2.08 12.37 -1.23
CA LYS A 16 -0.70 11.98 -1.55
C LYS A 16 0.14 11.89 -0.28
N GLN A 17 0.03 12.90 0.59
CA GLN A 17 0.79 12.94 1.82
C GLN A 17 0.38 11.81 2.79
N GLU A 18 -0.92 11.55 2.92
CA GLU A 18 -1.42 10.40 3.68
C GLU A 18 -0.92 9.08 3.08
N PHE A 19 -1.02 8.92 1.76
CA PHE A 19 -0.52 7.73 1.07
C PHE A 19 0.97 7.50 1.36
N GLU A 20 1.82 8.52 1.20
CA GLU A 20 3.25 8.43 1.48
C GLU A 20 3.53 8.06 2.94
N ASN A 21 2.80 8.66 3.89
CA ASN A 21 2.93 8.35 5.31
C ASN A 21 2.52 6.89 5.62
N ASP A 22 1.40 6.43 5.05
CA ASP A 22 0.92 5.06 5.21
C ASP A 22 1.94 4.05 4.68
N ILE A 23 2.57 4.34 3.54
CA ILE A 23 3.58 3.44 2.94
C ILE A 23 4.83 3.39 3.82
N GLN A 24 5.26 4.54 4.35
CA GLN A 24 6.41 4.60 5.26
C GLN A 24 6.14 3.85 6.57
N GLN A 25 4.93 3.97 7.12
CA GLN A 25 4.53 3.22 8.31
C GLN A 25 4.48 1.71 8.04
N LEU A 26 3.94 1.30 6.88
CA LEU A 26 3.94 -0.10 6.46
C LEU A 26 5.36 -0.65 6.34
N TYR A 27 6.26 0.10 5.71
CA TYR A 27 7.66 -0.26 5.62
C TYR A 27 8.29 -0.45 7.00
N ALA A 28 8.10 0.51 7.91
CA ALA A 28 8.64 0.44 9.27
C ALA A 28 8.09 -0.78 10.04
N TYR A 29 6.79 -1.06 9.88
CA TYR A 29 6.17 -2.25 10.45
C TYR A 29 6.81 -3.54 9.91
N CYS A 30 6.89 -3.68 8.58
CA CYS A 30 7.50 -4.84 7.92
C CYS A 30 8.98 -5.01 8.31
N TYR A 31 9.75 -3.92 8.36
CA TYR A 31 11.15 -3.94 8.77
C TYR A 31 11.30 -4.46 10.20
N ASN A 32 10.47 -3.97 11.13
CA ASN A 32 10.49 -4.43 12.52
C ASN A 32 10.08 -5.90 12.66
N GLN A 33 9.02 -6.33 11.96
CA GLN A 33 8.54 -7.73 12.00
C GLN A 33 9.58 -8.70 11.43
N THR A 34 10.27 -8.30 10.38
CA THR A 34 11.32 -9.11 9.72
C THR A 34 12.70 -8.92 10.33
N LYS A 35 12.85 -8.08 11.37
CA LYS A 35 14.15 -7.71 11.97
C LYS A 35 15.16 -7.21 10.91
N GLY A 36 14.66 -6.48 9.93
CA GLY A 36 15.43 -5.92 8.82
C GLY A 36 15.67 -6.87 7.64
N GLU A 37 15.19 -8.11 7.68
CA GLU A 37 15.30 -9.08 6.58
C GLU A 37 14.16 -8.94 5.56
N LEU A 38 14.01 -7.73 5.01
CA LEU A 38 12.93 -7.39 4.07
C LEU A 38 12.95 -8.22 2.78
N GLN A 39 14.10 -8.75 2.38
CA GLN A 39 14.22 -9.66 1.23
C GLN A 39 13.39 -10.95 1.36
N LYS A 40 12.91 -11.28 2.57
CA LYS A 40 11.98 -12.40 2.79
C LYS A 40 10.53 -12.05 2.43
N LEU A 41 10.20 -10.77 2.30
CA LEU A 41 8.89 -10.28 1.88
C LEU A 41 8.92 -10.08 0.37
N ILE A 42 8.39 -11.06 -0.38
CA ILE A 42 8.33 -11.02 -1.84
C ILE A 42 7.42 -9.87 -2.30
N ASP A 43 6.18 -9.87 -1.82
CA ASP A 43 5.18 -8.82 -2.09
C ASP A 43 4.34 -8.61 -0.82
N VAL A 44 4.10 -7.36 -0.47
CA VAL A 44 3.21 -6.97 0.64
C VAL A 44 2.00 -6.27 0.05
N THR A 45 0.83 -6.89 0.18
CA THR A 45 -0.44 -6.33 -0.25
C THR A 45 -1.18 -5.74 0.95
N THR A 46 -1.65 -4.51 0.81
CA THR A 46 -2.44 -3.82 1.84
C THR A 46 -3.61 -3.04 1.25
N ASN A 47 -4.63 -2.79 2.06
CA ASN A 47 -5.77 -1.96 1.69
C ASN A 47 -5.66 -0.60 2.38
N LEU A 48 -5.62 0.47 1.59
CA LEU A 48 -5.50 1.85 2.07
C LEU A 48 -6.81 2.61 1.89
N ARG A 49 -7.10 3.50 2.84
CA ARG A 49 -8.29 4.35 2.85
C ARG A 49 -7.86 5.80 3.02
N LEU A 50 -7.62 6.50 1.91
CA LEU A 50 -7.14 7.86 1.91
C LEU A 50 -8.28 8.86 2.08
N GLU A 51 -8.21 9.68 3.12
CA GLU A 51 -9.16 10.72 3.52
C GLU A 51 -10.62 10.21 3.61
N GLY A 52 -10.81 8.89 3.73
CA GLY A 52 -12.14 8.27 3.70
C GLY A 52 -12.83 8.29 2.33
N GLU A 53 -12.18 8.75 1.27
CA GLU A 53 -12.77 8.97 -0.06
C GLU A 53 -12.16 8.08 -1.14
N VAL A 54 -10.86 7.79 -1.04
CA VAL A 54 -10.14 6.97 -2.02
C VAL A 54 -9.73 5.66 -1.36
N PHE A 55 -10.24 4.57 -1.94
CA PHE A 55 -10.06 3.23 -1.41
C PHE A 55 -9.17 2.43 -2.36
N LEU A 56 -8.00 2.01 -1.90
CA LEU A 56 -6.98 1.38 -2.73
C LEU A 56 -6.61 0.01 -2.18
N LYS A 57 -6.29 -0.92 -3.08
CA LYS A 57 -5.52 -2.13 -2.80
C LYS A 57 -4.15 -1.97 -3.46
N VAL A 58 -3.10 -2.07 -2.67
CA VAL A 58 -1.75 -1.75 -3.13
C VAL A 58 -0.81 -2.88 -2.76
N THR A 59 -0.02 -3.31 -3.73
CA THR A 59 1.03 -4.30 -3.54
C THR A 59 2.38 -3.64 -3.71
N PHE A 60 3.23 -3.84 -2.70
CA PHE A 60 4.57 -3.29 -2.61
C PHE A 60 5.60 -4.40 -2.62
N GLU A 61 6.62 -4.24 -3.45
CA GLU A 61 7.85 -5.00 -3.38
C GLU A 61 8.87 -4.18 -2.60
N PHE A 62 9.42 -4.75 -1.52
CA PHE A 62 10.44 -4.11 -0.71
C PHE A 62 11.82 -4.58 -1.16
N ASP A 63 12.43 -3.85 -2.09
CA ASP A 63 13.79 -4.17 -2.55
C ASP A 63 14.84 -3.48 -1.63
N PRO A 64 15.72 -4.26 -0.98
CA PRO A 64 16.75 -3.74 -0.08
C PRO A 64 17.78 -2.82 -0.77
N ASN A 65 17.88 -2.86 -2.10
CA ASN A 65 18.78 -1.99 -2.88
C ASN A 65 18.30 -0.53 -2.94
N PHE A 66 17.06 -0.24 -2.54
CA PHE A 66 16.53 1.13 -2.57
C PHE A 66 16.84 1.97 -1.31
N GLY A 67 17.58 1.42 -0.34
CA GLY A 67 18.19 2.16 0.77
C GLY A 67 17.35 2.31 2.05
N VAL A 68 17.91 3.00 3.05
CA VAL A 68 17.41 3.09 4.45
C VAL A 68 16.10 3.86 4.58
N ASN A 69 15.80 4.75 3.62
CA ASN A 69 14.49 5.38 3.51
C ASN A 69 13.62 4.45 2.67
N GLY A 70 12.84 3.60 3.33
CA GLY A 70 12.03 2.55 2.74
C GLY A 70 11.37 2.92 1.41
N LYS A 71 12.04 2.57 0.33
CA LYS A 71 11.58 2.80 -1.04
C LYS A 71 11.13 1.45 -1.58
N GLY A 72 9.91 1.08 -1.22
CA GLY A 72 9.21 -0.01 -1.89
C GLY A 72 8.77 0.44 -3.28
N ARG A 73 8.70 -0.50 -4.22
CA ARG A 73 8.08 -0.25 -5.52
C ARG A 73 6.64 -0.74 -5.46
N ILE A 74 5.68 0.09 -5.87
CA ILE A 74 4.32 -0.40 -6.10
C ILE A 74 4.35 -1.28 -7.34
N THR A 75 4.06 -2.56 -7.17
CA THR A 75 3.99 -3.56 -8.25
C THR A 75 2.57 -3.72 -8.78
N GLN A 76 1.57 -3.54 -7.91
CA GLN A 76 0.16 -3.57 -8.29
C GLN A 76 -0.63 -2.50 -7.55
N LEU A 77 -1.60 -1.91 -8.24
CA LEU A 77 -2.50 -0.92 -7.69
C LEU A 77 -3.89 -1.11 -8.25
N SER A 78 -4.88 -1.23 -7.37
CA SER A 78 -6.28 -1.29 -7.72
C SER A 78 -7.09 -0.31 -6.88
N LYS A 79 -8.09 0.31 -7.48
CA LYS A 79 -9.02 1.20 -6.80
C LYS A 79 -10.35 0.49 -6.58
N TYR A 80 -10.83 0.47 -5.35
CA TYR A 80 -12.19 0.02 -5.08
C TYR A 80 -13.20 1.07 -5.53
N PRO A 81 -14.36 0.65 -6.05
CA PRO A 81 -15.37 1.58 -6.56
C PRO A 81 -16.01 2.44 -5.46
N ASN A 82 -16.03 1.95 -4.21
CA ASN A 82 -16.63 2.64 -3.06
C ASN A 82 -16.20 2.01 -1.73
N LYS A 83 -16.62 2.64 -0.64
CA LYS A 83 -16.39 2.20 0.75
C LYS A 83 -16.89 0.78 1.04
N LEU A 84 -18.09 0.42 0.55
CA LEU A 84 -18.67 -0.90 0.82
C LEU A 84 -17.83 -2.03 0.21
N ALA A 85 -17.36 -1.85 -1.03
CA ALA A 85 -16.47 -2.81 -1.68
C ALA A 85 -15.13 -2.96 -0.93
N TYR A 86 -14.58 -1.84 -0.46
CA TYR A 86 -13.37 -1.83 0.36
C TYR A 86 -13.56 -2.57 1.69
N GLU A 87 -14.60 -2.24 2.45
CA GLU A 87 -14.88 -2.86 3.75
C GLU A 87 -15.15 -4.36 3.60
N ALA A 88 -15.86 -4.77 2.55
CA ALA A 88 -16.08 -6.17 2.24
C ALA A 88 -14.75 -6.90 1.95
N ALA A 89 -13.85 -6.30 1.18
CA ALA A 89 -12.53 -6.88 0.89
C ALA A 89 -11.67 -6.99 2.16
N VAL A 90 -11.59 -5.94 2.96
CA VAL A 90 -10.84 -5.94 4.23
C VAL A 90 -11.39 -6.99 5.20
N ALA A 91 -12.70 -7.12 5.30
CA ALA A 91 -13.33 -8.12 6.15
C ALA A 91 -13.06 -9.55 5.64
N ALA A 92 -13.15 -9.78 4.34
CA ALA A 92 -12.86 -11.08 3.73
C ALA A 92 -11.40 -11.51 3.99
N GLU A 93 -10.44 -10.60 3.86
CA GLU A 93 -9.03 -10.88 4.12
C GLU A 93 -8.72 -11.16 5.58
N LYS A 94 -9.42 -10.50 6.52
CA LYS A 94 -9.31 -10.78 7.96
C LYS A 94 -9.90 -12.13 8.36
N ASN A 95 -10.91 -12.62 7.65
CA ASN A 95 -11.53 -13.92 7.94
C ASN A 95 -10.74 -15.11 7.35
N LEU A 96 -9.74 -14.85 6.50
CA LEU A 96 -8.89 -15.86 5.88
C LEU A 96 -7.59 -16.13 6.65
N ASN A 97 -7.23 -15.27 7.61
CA ASN A 97 -6.05 -15.36 8.48
C ASN A 97 -6.44 -15.67 9.93
#